data_AF-A0A2A4X044-F1
#
_entry.id   AF-A0A2A4X044-F1
#
_cell.length_a   1.000
_cell.length_b   1.000
_cell.length_c   1.000
_cell.angle_alpha   90.00
_cell.angle_beta   90.00
_cell.angle_gamma   90.00
#
_symmetry.space_group_name_H-M   'P 1'
#
loop_
_entity.id
_entity.type
_entity.pdbx_description
1 polymer ?
#
loop_
_entity_poly.entity_id
_entity_poly.type
_entity_poly.pdbx_seq_one_letter_code
_entity_poly.pdbx_strand_id
1 'polypeptide(L)'
;MQRSRKSLKKPRARAFQSQNGYCYYCNSSMWQDDINEYALKNAMSLRQARFFKSTGEHLIPFGEGGTSKQENIVAACRLCNERRHRRNANLTSTQYIEYVQRHVARGGWNTHLLARPYVQSQQAR
;
A
#
# COMPACT_ATOMS: atom_id res chain seq x y z
N MET A 1 -11.83 29.11 -6.82
CA MET A 1 -11.03 28.81 -5.61
C MET A 1 -10.44 27.41 -5.72
N GLN A 2 -9.12 27.26 -5.83
CA GLN A 2 -8.48 25.94 -5.77
C GLN A 2 -8.61 25.39 -4.34
N ARG A 3 -9.34 24.29 -4.16
CA ARG A 3 -9.48 23.61 -2.86
C ARG A 3 -8.11 23.15 -2.39
N SER A 4 -7.68 23.54 -1.19
CA SER A 4 -6.43 23.03 -0.61
C SER A 4 -6.54 21.51 -0.38
N ARG A 5 -5.47 20.77 -0.73
CA ARG A 5 -5.45 19.32 -0.52
C ARG A 5 -5.45 19.03 0.98
N LYS A 6 -6.50 18.37 1.47
CA LYS A 6 -6.60 17.96 2.86
C LYS A 6 -5.51 16.94 3.20
N SER A 7 -4.96 17.04 4.40
CA SER A 7 -3.94 16.10 4.88
C SER A 7 -4.48 14.67 4.92
N LEU A 8 -3.73 13.73 4.32
CA LEU A 8 -4.04 12.30 4.35
C LEU A 8 -3.62 11.62 5.65
N LYS A 9 -3.08 12.33 6.66
CA LYS A 9 -2.61 11.70 7.91
C LYS A 9 -3.72 10.91 8.62
N LYS A 10 -4.87 11.55 8.89
CA LYS A 10 -6.01 10.89 9.57
C LYS A 10 -6.65 9.80 8.69
N PRO A 11 -6.96 10.06 7.40
CA PRO A 11 -7.53 9.03 6.54
C PRO A 11 -6.63 7.80 6.34
N ARG A 12 -5.31 8.00 6.21
CA ARG A 12 -4.32 6.92 6.12
C ARG A 12 -4.31 6.07 7.39
N ALA A 13 -4.32 6.70 8.57
CA ALA A 13 -4.32 5.96 9.84
C ALA A 13 -5.56 5.07 9.96
N ARG A 14 -6.74 5.62 9.62
CA ARG A 14 -8.00 4.86 9.60
C ARG A 14 -7.98 3.72 8.59
N ALA A 15 -7.52 3.98 7.37
CA ALA A 15 -7.42 2.96 6.32
C ALA A 15 -6.44 1.85 6.70
N PHE A 16 -5.31 2.20 7.34
CA PHE A 16 -4.36 1.23 7.87
C PHE A 16 -5.02 0.31 8.91
N GLN A 17 -5.76 0.87 9.86
CA GLN A 17 -6.48 0.10 10.88
C GLN A 17 -7.55 -0.80 10.26
N SER A 18 -8.40 -0.27 9.36
CA SER A 18 -9.45 -1.06 8.71
C SER A 18 -8.91 -2.16 7.80
N GLN A 19 -7.67 -2.02 7.31
CA GLN A 19 -6.96 -3.02 6.51
C GLN A 19 -6.05 -3.93 7.35
N ASN A 20 -6.17 -3.92 8.68
CA ASN A 20 -5.34 -4.70 9.60
C ASN A 20 -3.82 -4.50 9.41
N GLY A 21 -3.42 -3.31 8.96
CA GLY A 21 -2.02 -2.97 8.66
C GLY A 21 -1.47 -3.54 7.36
N TYR A 22 -2.30 -4.14 6.50
CA TYR A 22 -1.88 -4.71 5.22
C TYR A 22 -2.08 -3.76 4.05
N CYS A 23 -1.16 -3.81 3.08
CA CYS A 23 -1.22 -3.03 1.86
C CYS A 23 -2.42 -3.43 1.01
N TYR A 24 -3.23 -2.46 0.60
CA TYR A 24 -4.41 -2.67 -0.24
C TYR A 24 -4.12 -3.42 -1.57
N TYR A 25 -2.92 -3.28 -2.13
CA TYR A 25 -2.57 -3.86 -3.43
C TYR A 25 -1.84 -5.19 -3.34
N CYS A 26 -0.83 -5.31 -2.48
CA CYS A 26 0.04 -6.50 -2.41
C CYS A 26 -0.20 -7.39 -1.19
N ASN A 27 -1.11 -7.02 -0.29
CA ASN A 27 -1.42 -7.72 0.96
C ASN A 27 -0.23 -7.98 1.90
N SER A 28 0.90 -7.30 1.71
CA SER A 28 2.01 -7.37 2.66
C SER A 28 1.79 -6.42 3.82
N SER A 29 2.29 -6.78 5.00
CA SER A 29 2.24 -5.94 6.18
C SER A 29 2.96 -4.61 5.93
N MET A 30 2.58 -3.58 6.69
CA MET A 30 3.14 -2.24 6.61
C MET A 30 3.45 -1.71 8.01
N TRP A 31 4.21 -0.61 8.07
CA TRP A 31 4.48 0.11 9.32
C TRP A 31 4.12 1.60 9.21
N GLN A 32 3.85 2.23 10.36
CA GLN A 32 3.55 3.67 10.45
C GLN A 32 4.62 4.45 11.23
N ASP A 33 5.05 3.90 12.37
CA ASP A 33 5.78 4.66 13.38
C ASP A 33 7.23 4.17 13.56
N ASP A 34 7.46 2.87 13.71
CA ASP A 34 8.79 2.31 13.95
C ASP A 34 9.27 1.41 12.79
N ILE A 35 10.25 1.91 12.04
CA ILE A 35 10.90 1.17 10.96
C ILE A 35 11.87 0.10 11.50
N ASN A 36 12.51 0.34 12.65
CA ASN A 36 13.48 -0.59 13.23
C ASN A 36 12.78 -1.85 13.73
N GLU A 37 11.66 -1.67 14.45
CA GLU A 37 10.83 -2.77 14.90
C GLU A 37 10.33 -3.61 13.72
N TYR A 38 9.83 -2.96 12.66
CA TYR A 38 9.36 -3.65 11.45
C TYR A 38 10.50 -4.42 10.76
N ALA A 39 11.67 -3.80 10.62
CA ALA A 39 12.84 -4.41 10.01
C ALA A 39 13.30 -5.65 10.78
N LEU A 40 13.35 -5.55 12.12
CA LEU A 40 13.72 -6.66 13.01
C LEU A 40 12.71 -7.82 12.89
N LYS A 41 11.41 -7.54 13.00
CA LYS A 41 10.33 -8.55 12.91
C LYS A 41 10.32 -9.31 11.59
N ASN A 42 10.71 -8.66 10.50
CA ASN A 42 10.70 -9.25 9.16
C ASN A 42 12.10 -9.64 8.66
N ALA A 43 13.11 -9.64 9.54
CA ALA A 43 14.50 -10.00 9.24
C ALA A 43 15.05 -9.31 7.97
N MET A 44 14.81 -8.00 7.82
CA MET A 44 15.21 -7.24 6.63
C MET A 44 16.03 -6.00 7.00
N SER A 45 16.77 -5.46 6.02
CA SER A 45 17.46 -4.18 6.18
C SER A 45 16.47 -3.01 6.30
N LEU A 46 16.90 -1.92 6.95
CA LEU A 46 16.14 -0.66 6.96
C LEU A 46 15.85 -0.14 5.54
N ARG A 47 16.76 -0.40 4.58
CA ARG A 47 16.55 -0.03 3.18
C ARG A 47 15.37 -0.77 2.56
N GLN A 48 15.24 -2.07 2.81
CA GLN A 48 14.09 -2.87 2.38
C GLN A 48 12.82 -2.43 3.11
N ALA A 49 12.89 -2.23 4.43
CA ALA A 49 11.74 -1.83 5.26
C ALA A 49 11.09 -0.52 4.78
N ARG A 50 11.86 0.44 4.24
CA ARG A 50 11.33 1.70 3.68
C ARG A 50 10.21 1.51 2.65
N PHE A 51 10.25 0.41 1.88
CA PHE A 51 9.24 0.10 0.87
C PHE A 51 7.88 -0.29 1.46
N PHE A 52 7.85 -0.72 2.71
CA PHE A 52 6.65 -1.16 3.44
C PHE A 52 6.04 -0.05 4.33
N LYS A 53 6.53 1.19 4.23
CA LYS A 53 5.90 2.32 4.92
C LYS A 53 4.46 2.50 4.43
N SER A 54 3.52 2.64 5.36
CA SER A 54 2.14 2.97 5.06
C SER A 54 2.04 4.39 4.48
N THR A 55 1.40 4.47 3.33
CA THR A 55 1.03 5.72 2.63
C THR A 55 -0.48 5.75 2.40
N GLY A 56 -1.06 6.94 2.25
CA GLY A 56 -2.47 7.09 1.88
C GLY A 56 -2.57 7.23 0.36
N GLU A 57 -3.43 6.44 -0.26
CA GLU A 57 -3.64 6.46 -1.71
C GLU A 57 -5.10 6.72 -2.04
N HIS A 58 -5.34 7.54 -3.07
CA HIS A 58 -6.69 7.77 -3.58
C HIS A 58 -7.05 6.69 -4.62
N LEU A 59 -8.21 6.04 -4.45
CA LEU A 59 -8.69 5.07 -5.43
C LEU A 59 -9.12 5.77 -6.72
N ILE A 60 -9.91 6.83 -6.58
CA ILE A 60 -10.33 7.73 -7.65
C ILE A 60 -9.51 9.03 -7.55
N PRO A 61 -8.78 9.43 -8.60
CA PRO A 61 -8.06 10.70 -8.64
C PRO A 61 -8.97 11.90 -8.45
N PHE A 62 -8.47 12.97 -7.83
CA PHE A 62 -9.24 14.20 -7.61
C PHE A 62 -9.74 14.82 -8.93
N GLY A 63 -8.96 14.71 -10.01
CA GLY A 63 -9.33 15.22 -11.34
C GLY A 63 -10.53 14.50 -11.99
N GLU A 64 -10.84 13.29 -11.54
CA GLU A 64 -11.97 12.47 -12.02
C GLU A 64 -13.16 12.52 -11.05
N GLY A 65 -13.20 13.52 -10.14
CA GLY A 65 -14.24 13.66 -9.13
C GLY A 65 -13.96 12.92 -7.81
N GLY A 66 -12.76 12.35 -7.66
CA GLY A 66 -12.33 11.66 -6.45
C GLY A 66 -12.31 12.57 -5.21
N THR A 67 -13.09 12.23 -4.20
CA THR A 67 -13.14 13.00 -2.95
C THR A 67 -12.05 12.54 -1.98
N SER A 68 -11.64 13.39 -1.03
CA SER A 68 -10.80 12.96 0.10
C SER A 68 -11.62 12.30 1.22
N LYS A 69 -12.79 11.73 0.89
CA LYS A 69 -13.59 10.96 1.85
C LYS A 69 -12.88 9.66 2.18
N GLN A 70 -13.17 9.12 3.37
CA GLN A 70 -12.54 7.89 3.85
C GLN A 70 -12.74 6.71 2.88
N GLU A 71 -13.90 6.62 2.24
CA GLU A 71 -14.22 5.57 1.26
C GLU A 71 -13.29 5.56 0.04
N ASN A 72 -12.73 6.71 -0.32
CA ASN A 72 -11.85 6.86 -1.47
C ASN A 72 -10.36 6.78 -1.11
N ILE A 73 -10.03 6.53 0.16
CA ILE A 73 -8.64 6.51 0.64
C ILE A 73 -8.32 5.15 1.24
N VAL A 74 -7.31 4.50 0.68
CA VAL A 74 -6.76 3.23 1.16
C VAL A 74 -5.34 3.42 1.69
N ALA A 75 -4.89 2.49 2.54
CA ALA A 75 -3.50 2.40 2.93
C ALA A 75 -2.73 1.51 1.94
N ALA A 76 -1.69 2.04 1.32
CA ALA A 76 -0.83 1.29 0.41
C ALA A 76 0.62 1.38 0.87
N CYS A 77 1.40 0.32 0.64
CA CYS A 77 2.82 0.38 0.92
C CYS A 77 3.49 1.34 -0.08
N ARG A 78 4.56 1.99 0.37
CA ARG A 78 5.31 2.96 -0.44
C ARG A 78 5.66 2.40 -1.82
N LEU A 79 6.10 1.14 -1.91
CA LEU A 79 6.46 0.51 -3.19
C LEU A 79 5.27 0.46 -4.18
N CYS A 80 4.12 -0.05 -3.73
CA CYS A 80 2.95 -0.16 -4.60
C CYS A 80 2.46 1.23 -5.00
N ASN A 81 2.40 2.16 -4.03
CA ASN A 81 1.93 3.51 -4.31
C ASN A 81 2.83 4.22 -5.34
N GLU A 82 4.15 4.24 -5.11
CA GLU A 82 5.10 4.86 -6.04
C GLU A 82 5.11 4.20 -7.43
N ARG A 83 4.95 2.88 -7.51
CA ARG A 83 4.87 2.17 -8.80
C ARG A 83 3.56 2.47 -9.53
N ARG A 84 2.44 2.65 -8.82
CA ARG A 84 1.17 3.04 -9.42
C ARG A 84 1.27 4.42 -10.05
N HIS A 85 1.76 5.42 -9.31
CA HIS A 85 1.92 6.79 -9.82
C HIS A 85 2.90 6.88 -10.99
N ARG A 86 4.00 6.11 -10.96
CA ARG A 86 4.98 6.09 -12.07
C ARG A 86 4.45 5.50 -13.37
N ARG A 87 3.45 4.61 -13.33
CA ARG A 87 2.99 3.86 -14.51
C ARG A 87 1.97 4.62 -15.36
N ASN A 88 1.62 5.86 -15.00
CA ASN A 88 0.44 6.60 -15.45
C ASN A 88 -0.87 5.86 -15.12
N ALA A 89 -1.77 6.56 -14.44
CA ALA A 89 -2.88 6.03 -13.64
C ALA A 89 -4.07 5.44 -14.42
N ASN A 90 -3.86 4.95 -15.65
CA ASN A 90 -4.94 4.42 -16.49
C ASN A 90 -5.51 3.10 -15.99
N LEU A 91 -4.82 2.41 -15.07
CA LEU A 91 -5.35 1.22 -14.43
C LEU A 91 -6.29 1.61 -13.29
N THR A 92 -7.51 1.09 -13.35
CA THR A 92 -8.42 1.12 -12.20
C THR A 92 -7.76 0.42 -11.01
N SER A 93 -8.21 0.74 -9.80
CA SER A 93 -7.69 0.11 -8.58
C SER A 93 -7.73 -1.42 -8.66
N THR A 94 -8.82 -1.99 -9.19
CA THR A 94 -9.00 -3.44 -9.39
C THR A 94 -7.99 -4.02 -10.38
N GLN A 95 -7.83 -3.40 -11.55
CA GLN A 95 -6.83 -3.83 -12.54
C GLN A 95 -5.40 -3.77 -11.97
N TYR A 96 -5.12 -2.76 -11.13
CA TYR A 96 -3.83 -2.65 -10.47
C TYR A 96 -3.64 -3.73 -9.39
N ILE A 97 -4.68 -4.09 -8.65
CA ILE A 97 -4.66 -5.24 -7.71
C ILE A 97 -4.30 -6.53 -8.48
N GLU A 98 -5.01 -6.86 -9.55
CA GLU A 98 -4.75 -8.05 -10.36
C GLU A 98 -3.31 -8.08 -10.88
N TYR A 99 -2.85 -6.94 -11.41
CA TYR A 99 -1.47 -6.79 -11.87
C TYR A 99 -0.47 -7.06 -10.74
N VAL A 100 -0.63 -6.44 -9.58
CA VAL A 100 0.27 -6.60 -8.44
C VAL A 100 0.26 -8.03 -7.93
N GLN A 101 -0.92 -8.61 -7.69
CA GLN A 101 -1.09 -9.96 -7.15
C GLN A 101 -0.46 -11.02 -8.08
N ARG A 102 -0.62 -10.87 -9.40
CA ARG A 102 0.04 -11.74 -10.38
C ARG A 102 1.57 -11.70 -10.27
N HIS A 103 2.16 -10.55 -9.98
CA HIS A 103 3.62 -10.43 -9.79
C HIS A 103 4.07 -10.91 -8.41
N VAL A 104 3.27 -10.70 -7.37
CA VAL A 104 3.52 -11.25 -6.03
C VAL A 104 3.57 -12.77 -6.10
N ALA A 105 2.57 -13.41 -6.74
CA ALA A 105 2.49 -14.86 -6.89
C ALA A 105 3.69 -15.47 -7.64
N ARG A 106 4.31 -14.70 -8.55
CA ARG A 106 5.51 -15.11 -9.30
C ARG A 106 6.83 -14.74 -8.62
N GLY A 107 6.78 -14.16 -7.42
CA GLY A 107 7.98 -13.72 -6.72
C GLY A 107 8.65 -12.45 -7.30
N GLY A 108 7.99 -11.75 -8.22
CA GLY A 108 8.57 -10.62 -8.96
C GLY A 108 8.22 -9.23 -8.43
N TRP A 109 7.43 -9.12 -7.36
CA TRP A 109 6.94 -7.81 -6.88
C TRP A 109 7.73 -7.25 -5.71
N ASN A 110 7.57 -7.85 -4.53
CA ASN A 110 8.12 -7.41 -3.25
C ASN A 110 8.65 -8.58 -2.40
N THR A 111 8.42 -9.80 -2.83
CA THR A 111 8.91 -11.05 -2.22
C THR A 111 10.43 -11.07 -2.09
N HIS A 112 11.17 -10.54 -3.07
CA HIS A 112 12.64 -10.39 -2.98
C HIS A 112 13.11 -9.40 -1.90
N LEU A 113 12.20 -8.58 -1.34
CA LEU A 113 12.48 -7.67 -0.23
C LEU A 113 12.15 -8.29 1.13
N LEU A 114 11.37 -9.37 1.16
CA LEU A 114 10.95 -10.06 2.37
C LEU A 114 11.91 -11.23 2.61
N ALA A 115 12.55 -11.28 3.79
CA ALA A 115 13.45 -12.39 4.13
C ALA A 115 12.70 -13.70 4.43
N ARG A 116 11.41 -13.60 4.78
CA ARG A 116 10.50 -14.74 4.79
C ARG A 116 9.64 -14.66 3.53
N PRO A 117 9.50 -15.75 2.75
CA PRO A 117 8.49 -15.79 1.71
C PRO A 117 7.16 -15.43 2.34
N TYR A 118 6.44 -14.50 1.71
CA TYR A 118 5.06 -14.18 2.06
C TYR A 118 4.29 -15.51 2.04
N VAL A 119 4.05 -16.07 3.23
CA VAL A 119 3.12 -17.19 3.36
C VAL A 119 1.79 -16.58 2.99
N GLN A 120 1.20 -17.06 1.89
CA GLN A 120 -0.21 -16.84 1.61
C GLN A 120 -1.01 -17.43 2.77
N SER A 121 -1.19 -16.66 3.85
CA SER A 121 -2.33 -16.85 4.72
C SER A 121 -3.55 -16.31 3.95
N GLN A 122 -3.99 -17.06 2.96
CA GLN A 122 -5.36 -16.94 2.49
C GLN A 122 -6.29 -17.58 3.53
N GLN A 123 -7.55 -17.14 3.50
CA GLN A 123 -8.75 -17.76 4.05
C GLN A 123 -9.12 -17.39 5.49
N ALA A 124 -10.00 -16.40 5.63
CA ALA A 124 -11.41 -16.61 5.95
C ALA A 124 -12.06 -15.29 6.42
N ARG A 125 -12.87 -14.68 5.55
CA ARG A 125 -14.15 -14.03 5.86
C ARG A 125 -14.84 -13.63 4.57
#